data_AF-F8QBE1-F1
#
_entry.id   AF-F8QBE1-F1
#
_cell.length_a   1.000
_cell.length_b   1.000
_cell.length_c   1.000
_cell.angle_alpha   90.00
_cell.angle_beta   90.00
_cell.angle_gamma   90.00
#
_symmetry.space_group_name_H-M   'P 1'
#
loop_
_entity.id
_entity.type
_entity.pdbx_description
1 polymer ?
#
loop_
_entity_poly.entity_id
_entity_poly.type
_entity_poly.pdbx_seq_one_letter_code
_entity_poly.pdbx_strand_id
1 'polypeptide(L)'
;MSNDTQKANQIAFRFYTKLALVVNHARATVEPKYQAKVDKWFNLETPDSDLFKEHLRIYRSVSDSPPPPPLEVQVVLSIPELTSNQVLVYLAPDSSRLRIEPTPRHILLETWLLTFNPTAQIRHEDDRGDVAPSTMYKHGIPLFRSLYTLLRILPAWK
;
A
#
# COMPACT_ATOMS: atom_id res chain seq x y z
N MET A 1 12.31 -27.74 -5.63
CA MET A 1 12.60 -26.33 -5.29
C MET A 1 11.89 -25.31 -6.21
N SER A 2 11.68 -25.57 -7.51
CA SER A 2 11.05 -24.58 -8.43
C SER A 2 9.58 -24.19 -8.10
N ASN A 3 8.73 -25.13 -7.69
CA ASN A 3 7.30 -24.85 -7.45
C ASN A 3 7.04 -24.02 -6.17
N ASP A 4 7.77 -24.29 -5.09
CA ASP A 4 7.57 -23.56 -3.83
C ASP A 4 8.05 -22.13 -3.92
N THR A 5 9.14 -21.86 -4.65
CA THR A 5 9.57 -20.50 -4.98
C THR A 5 8.54 -19.77 -5.84
N GLN A 6 7.95 -20.43 -6.85
CA GLN A 6 6.88 -19.83 -7.66
C GLN A 6 5.65 -19.48 -6.81
N LYS A 7 5.24 -20.38 -5.90
CA LYS A 7 4.15 -20.11 -4.94
C LYS A 7 4.50 -18.98 -3.98
N ALA A 8 5.73 -18.96 -3.47
CA ALA A 8 6.21 -17.89 -2.61
C ALA A 8 6.16 -16.53 -3.33
N ASN A 9 6.66 -16.46 -4.56
CA ASN A 9 6.57 -15.27 -5.40
C ASN A 9 5.13 -14.85 -5.69
N GLN A 10 4.24 -15.81 -5.97
CA GLN A 10 2.82 -15.52 -6.16
C GLN A 10 2.20 -14.89 -4.91
N ILE A 11 2.46 -15.47 -3.74
CA ILE A 11 1.92 -14.95 -2.48
C ILE A 11 2.55 -13.60 -2.16
N ALA A 12 3.86 -13.44 -2.33
CA ALA A 12 4.55 -12.17 -2.14
C ALA A 12 3.98 -11.07 -3.04
N PHE A 13 3.79 -11.37 -4.34
CA PHE A 13 3.12 -10.45 -5.28
C PHE A 13 1.74 -10.02 -4.79
N ARG A 14 0.99 -10.92 -4.12
CA ARG A 14 -0.30 -10.57 -3.52
C ARG A 14 -0.18 -9.61 -2.35
N PHE A 15 0.90 -9.59 -1.59
CA PHE A 15 1.12 -8.53 -0.58
C PHE A 15 1.22 -7.15 -1.24
N TYR A 16 1.99 -7.03 -2.33
CA TYR A 16 2.12 -5.77 -3.09
C TYR A 16 0.78 -5.30 -3.64
N THR A 17 0.05 -6.18 -4.33
CA THR A 17 -1.26 -5.81 -4.88
C THR A 17 -2.27 -5.50 -3.80
N LYS A 18 -2.30 -6.27 -2.71
CA LYS A 18 -3.27 -6.07 -1.64
C LYS A 18 -3.00 -4.78 -0.87
N LEU A 19 -1.73 -4.43 -0.62
CA LEU A 19 -1.37 -3.14 -0.01
C LEU A 19 -1.92 -1.97 -0.83
N ALA A 20 -1.64 -1.94 -2.13
CA ALA A 20 -2.14 -0.88 -3.01
C ALA A 20 -3.67 -0.80 -3.03
N LEU A 21 -4.36 -1.94 -3.09
CA LEU A 21 -5.83 -1.98 -3.08
C LEU A 21 -6.44 -1.51 -1.76
N VAL A 22 -5.89 -1.94 -0.62
CA VAL A 22 -6.43 -1.56 0.70
C VAL A 22 -6.17 -0.08 0.98
N VAL A 23 -4.99 0.45 0.65
CA VAL A 23 -4.69 1.89 0.75
C VAL A 23 -5.60 2.69 -0.16
N ASN A 24 -5.73 2.30 -1.43
CA ASN A 24 -6.62 2.98 -2.37
C ASN A 24 -8.07 2.94 -1.90
N HIS A 25 -8.58 1.79 -1.47
CA HIS A 25 -9.94 1.70 -0.95
C HIS A 25 -10.15 2.58 0.29
N ALA A 26 -9.12 2.80 1.09
CA ALA A 26 -9.21 3.64 2.28
C ALA A 26 -9.05 5.15 2.00
N ARG A 27 -8.62 5.56 0.80
CA ARG A 27 -8.30 6.96 0.47
C ARG A 27 -8.99 7.48 -0.78
N ALA A 28 -9.57 6.60 -1.59
CA ALA A 28 -10.30 6.98 -2.78
C ALA A 28 -11.52 7.81 -2.39
N THR A 29 -11.63 8.99 -2.99
CA THR A 29 -12.78 9.91 -2.84
C THR A 29 -13.89 9.61 -3.83
N VAL A 30 -13.64 8.72 -4.80
CA VAL A 30 -14.62 8.27 -5.79
C VAL A 30 -15.29 7.00 -5.29
N GLU A 31 -16.61 7.02 -5.22
CA GLU A 31 -17.41 5.87 -4.82
C GLU A 31 -17.13 4.64 -5.71
N PRO A 32 -17.01 3.43 -5.14
CA PRO A 32 -16.85 2.22 -5.93
C PRO A 32 -18.06 2.01 -6.85
N LYS A 33 -17.81 1.54 -8.07
CA LYS A 33 -18.90 1.14 -8.98
C LYS A 33 -19.71 0.00 -8.33
N TYR A 34 -21.04 0.03 -8.43
CA TYR A 34 -21.97 -0.96 -7.86
C TYR A 34 -21.71 -2.44 -8.24
N GLN A 35 -20.86 -2.71 -9.23
CA GLN A 35 -20.45 -4.05 -9.68
C GLN A 35 -18.93 -4.21 -9.75
N ALA A 36 -18.18 -3.46 -8.94
CA ALA A 36 -16.73 -3.57 -8.92
C ALA A 36 -16.32 -5.00 -8.56
N LYS A 37 -15.45 -5.60 -9.39
CA LYS A 37 -14.80 -6.86 -9.08
C LYS A 37 -14.12 -6.74 -7.72
N VAL A 38 -14.12 -7.81 -6.93
CA VAL A 38 -13.50 -7.82 -5.59
C VAL A 38 -12.29 -8.74 -5.55
N ASP A 39 -11.24 -8.31 -4.87
CA ASP A 39 -10.12 -9.14 -4.45
C ASP A 39 -10.42 -9.74 -3.07
N LYS A 40 -10.29 -11.06 -2.94
CA LYS A 40 -10.57 -11.81 -1.70
C LYS A 40 -9.31 -12.38 -1.03
N TRP A 41 -8.11 -11.99 -1.48
CA TRP A 41 -6.87 -12.50 -0.89
C TRP A 41 -6.75 -12.08 0.57
N PHE A 42 -6.12 -12.96 1.36
CA PHE A 42 -5.90 -12.79 2.81
C PHE A 42 -7.19 -12.66 3.63
N ASN A 43 -8.28 -13.26 3.15
CA ASN A 43 -9.59 -13.29 3.81
C ASN A 43 -10.11 -11.88 4.18
N LEU A 44 -9.90 -10.94 3.27
CA LEU A 44 -10.39 -9.57 3.32
C LEU A 44 -10.95 -9.22 1.95
N GLU A 45 -12.23 -8.87 1.85
CA GLU A 45 -12.79 -8.41 0.58
C GLU A 45 -12.43 -6.93 0.36
N THR A 46 -11.92 -6.60 -0.83
CA THR A 46 -11.51 -5.24 -1.18
C THR A 46 -11.87 -4.98 -2.65
N PRO A 47 -12.44 -3.82 -3.01
CA PRO A 47 -12.66 -3.48 -4.41
C PRO A 47 -11.35 -3.62 -5.21
N ASP A 48 -11.40 -4.39 -6.30
CA ASP A 48 -10.29 -4.54 -7.25
C ASP A 48 -10.17 -3.26 -8.07
N SER A 49 -8.97 -3.01 -8.59
CA SER A 49 -8.66 -1.82 -9.38
C SER A 49 -7.57 -2.14 -10.40
N ASP A 50 -7.79 -1.70 -11.64
CA ASP A 50 -6.80 -1.82 -12.71
C ASP A 50 -5.70 -0.76 -12.62
N LEU A 51 -5.90 0.30 -11.83
CA LEU A 51 -5.03 1.49 -11.76
C LEU A 51 -3.55 1.16 -11.49
N PHE A 52 -3.30 0.14 -10.66
CA PHE A 52 -1.94 -0.18 -10.20
C PHE A 52 -1.31 -1.38 -10.92
N LYS A 53 -2.05 -2.05 -11.82
CA LYS A 53 -1.61 -3.36 -12.35
C LYS A 53 -0.29 -3.30 -13.11
N GLU A 54 -0.08 -2.26 -13.92
CA GLU A 54 1.15 -2.10 -14.69
C GLU A 54 2.33 -1.73 -13.78
N HIS A 55 2.14 -0.77 -12.87
CA HIS A 55 3.16 -0.35 -11.91
C HIS A 55 3.61 -1.49 -10.98
N LEU A 56 2.71 -2.42 -10.67
CA LEU A 56 3.01 -3.53 -9.77
C LEU A 56 3.62 -4.75 -10.49
N ARG A 57 3.67 -4.76 -11.82
CA ARG A 57 4.12 -5.93 -12.60
C ARG A 57 5.54 -6.38 -12.24
N ILE A 58 6.41 -5.42 -11.89
CA ILE A 58 7.81 -5.68 -11.51
C ILE A 58 7.95 -6.52 -10.23
N TYR A 59 6.90 -6.58 -9.38
CA TYR A 59 6.90 -7.35 -8.13
C TYR A 59 6.39 -8.79 -8.29
N ARG A 60 6.17 -9.28 -9.52
CA ARG A 60 5.72 -10.67 -9.74
C ARG A 60 6.80 -11.70 -9.41
N SER A 61 8.07 -11.31 -9.51
CA SER A 61 9.23 -12.17 -9.30
C SER A 61 10.19 -11.54 -8.29
N VAL A 62 9.75 -11.31 -7.05
CA VAL A 62 10.55 -10.58 -6.05
C VAL A 62 11.83 -11.30 -5.63
N SER A 63 11.91 -12.62 -5.84
CA SER A 63 13.10 -13.42 -5.56
C SER A 63 14.22 -13.28 -6.61
N ASP A 64 13.95 -12.64 -7.76
CA ASP A 64 14.94 -12.51 -8.82
C ASP A 64 16.09 -11.59 -8.37
N SER A 65 17.25 -11.74 -9.00
CA SER A 65 18.42 -10.90 -8.74
C SER A 65 18.67 -9.98 -9.95
N PRO A 66 18.74 -8.65 -9.75
CA PRO A 66 18.57 -7.94 -8.49
C PRO A 66 17.10 -7.92 -8.01
N PRO A 67 16.84 -7.82 -6.69
CA PRO A 67 15.48 -7.68 -6.18
C PRO A 67 14.83 -6.38 -6.68
N PRO A 68 13.50 -6.32 -6.80
CA PRO A 68 12.82 -5.09 -7.17
C PRO A 68 13.04 -4.00 -6.11
N PRO A 69 12.96 -2.71 -6.49
CA PRO A 69 13.02 -1.62 -5.52
C PRO A 69 11.86 -1.70 -4.52
N PRO A 70 11.93 -1.04 -3.36
CA PRO A 70 10.78 -0.91 -2.47
C PRO A 70 9.54 -0.38 -3.19
N LEU A 71 8.37 -0.95 -2.92
CA LEU A 71 7.11 -0.36 -3.32
C LEU A 71 6.80 0.81 -2.40
N GLU A 72 6.72 2.00 -2.98
CA GLU A 72 6.25 3.20 -2.31
C GLU A 72 4.85 3.57 -2.82
N VAL A 73 3.87 3.63 -1.92
CA VAL A 73 2.53 4.14 -2.19
C VAL A 73 2.35 5.46 -1.44
N GLN A 74 2.27 6.55 -2.20
CA GLN A 74 2.04 7.88 -1.65
C GLN A 74 0.56 8.26 -1.72
N VAL A 75 0.04 8.74 -0.60
CA VAL A 75 -1.30 9.34 -0.51
C VAL A 75 -1.12 10.85 -0.52
N VAL A 76 -1.69 11.51 -1.52
CA VAL A 76 -1.55 12.95 -1.71
C VAL A 76 -2.92 13.63 -1.74
N LEU A 77 -3.00 14.81 -1.15
CA LEU A 77 -4.09 15.74 -1.34
C LEU A 77 -3.81 16.56 -2.61
N SER A 78 -4.62 16.35 -3.65
CA SER A 78 -4.55 17.15 -4.87
C SER A 78 -5.27 18.48 -4.68
N ILE A 79 -4.56 19.58 -4.87
CA ILE A 79 -5.12 20.93 -4.80
C ILE A 79 -5.58 21.32 -6.20
N PRO A 80 -6.88 21.62 -6.40
CA PRO A 80 -7.35 22.12 -7.68
C PRO A 80 -6.78 23.50 -7.97
N GLU A 81 -6.89 23.95 -9.22
CA GLU A 81 -6.60 25.33 -9.56
C GLU A 81 -7.57 26.25 -8.82
N LEU A 82 -7.01 27.14 -7.98
CA LEU A 82 -7.80 28.05 -7.15
C LEU A 82 -8.11 29.33 -7.92
N THR A 83 -9.36 29.80 -7.83
CA THR A 83 -9.74 31.11 -8.35
C THR A 83 -9.20 32.24 -7.47
N SER A 84 -9.24 33.49 -7.94
CA SER A 84 -8.67 34.66 -7.22
C SER A 84 -9.27 34.90 -5.82
N ASN A 85 -10.44 34.35 -5.54
CA ASN A 85 -11.17 34.42 -4.27
C ASN A 85 -11.03 33.14 -3.41
N GLN A 86 -10.20 32.18 -3.80
CA GLN A 86 -9.93 30.96 -3.05
C GLN A 86 -8.48 30.93 -2.58
N VAL A 87 -8.26 30.47 -1.34
CA VAL A 87 -6.92 30.31 -0.76
C VAL A 87 -6.84 29.00 -0.02
N LEU A 88 -5.67 28.35 -0.10
CA LEU A 88 -5.39 27.16 0.70
C LEU A 88 -4.97 27.58 2.11
N VAL A 89 -5.56 26.97 3.12
CA VAL A 89 -5.34 27.30 4.53
C VAL A 89 -5.15 26.03 5.34
N TYR A 90 -4.10 25.99 6.16
CA TYR A 90 -3.94 25.02 7.23
C TYR A 90 -4.64 25.53 8.50
N LEU A 91 -5.49 24.67 9.08
CA LEU A 91 -6.11 24.91 10.38
C LEU A 91 -5.24 24.25 11.45
N ALA A 92 -4.54 25.05 12.24
CA ALA A 92 -3.71 24.54 13.31
C ALA A 92 -4.55 24.11 14.53
N PRO A 93 -4.02 23.27 15.44
CA PRO A 93 -4.75 22.78 16.61
C PRO A 93 -5.24 23.88 17.56
N ASP A 94 -4.60 25.05 17.55
CA ASP A 94 -4.98 26.24 18.30
C ASP A 94 -6.10 27.05 17.62
N SER A 95 -6.72 26.52 16.57
CA SER A 95 -7.73 27.17 15.73
C SER A 95 -7.19 28.36 14.91
N SER A 96 -5.88 28.57 14.86
CA SER A 96 -5.29 29.55 13.96
C SER A 96 -5.36 29.08 12.50
N ARG A 97 -5.43 30.05 11.58
CA ARG A 97 -5.58 29.83 10.14
C ARG A 97 -4.32 30.34 9.44
N LEU A 98 -3.50 29.42 8.95
CA LEU A 98 -2.26 29.73 8.25
C LEU A 98 -2.45 29.54 6.74
N ARG A 99 -2.31 30.60 5.96
CA ARG A 99 -2.34 30.52 4.50
C ARG A 99 -1.11 29.78 4.00
N ILE A 100 -1.29 28.83 3.09
CA ILE A 100 -0.19 28.09 2.46
C ILE A 100 0.16 28.78 1.14
N GLU A 101 1.35 29.38 1.06
CA GLU A 101 1.87 30.02 -0.15
C GLU A 101 3.33 29.62 -0.44
N PRO A 102 3.68 29.38 -1.72
CA PRO A 102 2.78 29.29 -2.88
C PRO A 102 1.81 28.11 -2.75
N THR A 103 0.63 28.19 -3.36
CA THR A 103 -0.34 27.08 -3.35
C THR A 103 0.29 25.86 -4.05
N PRO A 104 0.56 24.76 -3.33
CA PRO A 104 1.14 23.56 -3.93
C PRO A 104 0.09 22.84 -4.76
N ARG A 105 0.52 22.10 -5.79
CA ARG A 105 -0.39 21.22 -6.56
C ARG A 105 -0.77 19.96 -5.79
N HIS A 106 0.14 19.44 -4.97
CA HIS A 106 -0.06 18.24 -4.17
C HIS A 106 0.54 18.43 -2.79
N ILE A 107 -0.13 17.90 -1.76
CA ILE A 107 0.40 17.79 -0.40
C ILE A 107 0.51 16.31 -0.06
N LEU A 108 1.70 15.86 0.31
CA LEU A 108 1.91 14.50 0.78
C LEU A 108 1.26 14.32 2.16
N LEU A 109 0.38 13.34 2.28
CA LEU A 109 -0.31 12.99 3.53
C LEU A 109 0.31 11.75 4.17
N GLU A 110 0.59 10.71 3.37
CA GLU A 110 1.10 9.43 3.85
C GLU A 110 2.07 8.81 2.83
N THR A 111 3.08 8.10 3.34
CA THR A 111 3.95 7.23 2.55
C THR A 111 3.90 5.82 3.12
N TRP A 112 3.49 4.85 2.31
CA TRP A 112 3.47 3.44 2.65
C TRP A 112 4.57 2.71 1.89
N LEU A 113 5.52 2.13 2.63
CA LEU A 113 6.68 1.44 2.05
C LEU A 113 6.56 -0.07 2.28
N LEU A 114 6.68 -0.86 1.22
CA LEU A 114 6.80 -2.32 1.27
C LEU A 114 8.12 -2.74 0.60
N THR A 115 9.03 -3.28 1.41
CA THR A 115 10.36 -3.70 0.96
C THR A 115 10.48 -5.22 1.06
N PHE A 116 10.98 -5.84 -0.01
CA PHE A 116 11.45 -7.22 0.07
C PHE A 116 12.92 -7.22 0.48
N ASN A 117 13.21 -7.84 1.62
CA ASN A 117 14.57 -8.01 2.12
C ASN A 117 14.98 -9.48 1.91
N PRO A 118 15.68 -9.82 0.81
CA PRO A 118 16.27 -11.14 0.69
C PRO A 118 17.33 -11.28 1.78
N THR A 119 17.11 -12.18 2.74
CA THR A 119 18.00 -12.37 3.88
C THR A 119 19.38 -12.87 3.42
N ALA A 120 20.29 -11.94 3.12
CA ALA A 120 21.67 -12.23 2.74
C ALA A 120 22.67 -12.02 3.90
N GLN A 121 22.25 -11.44 5.04
CA GLN A 121 23.18 -10.96 6.07
C GLN A 121 23.02 -11.55 7.48
N ILE A 122 22.05 -12.45 7.72
CA ILE A 122 21.94 -13.19 9.00
C ILE A 122 22.16 -14.67 8.72
N ARG A 123 23.37 -15.05 8.30
CA ARG A 123 23.83 -16.46 8.36
C ARG A 123 24.65 -16.68 9.62
N HIS A 124 24.08 -16.32 10.77
CA HIS A 124 24.53 -16.82 12.06
C HIS A 124 23.35 -17.54 12.71
N GLU A 125 23.44 -18.87 12.68
CA GLU A 125 22.96 -19.79 13.73
C GLU A 125 21.47 -19.86 14.09
N ASP A 126 20.53 -19.77 13.15
CA ASP A 126 19.18 -20.28 13.43
C ASP A 126 18.75 -21.28 12.34
N ASP A 127 18.66 -22.55 12.74
CA ASP A 127 18.17 -23.73 12.02
C ASP A 127 16.66 -23.64 11.71
N ARG A 128 16.16 -22.42 11.48
CA ARG A 128 14.77 -22.18 11.08
C ARG A 128 14.69 -22.45 9.59
N GLY A 129 14.31 -23.66 9.23
CA GLY A 129 14.02 -24.05 7.85
C GLY A 129 13.08 -23.06 7.15
N ASP A 130 13.15 -23.03 5.82
CA ASP A 130 12.39 -22.13 4.97
C ASP A 130 10.89 -22.10 5.36
N VAL A 131 10.35 -20.89 5.53
CA VAL A 131 8.93 -20.71 5.85
C VAL A 131 8.09 -21.19 4.67
N ALA A 132 7.23 -22.18 4.90
CA ALA A 132 6.34 -22.69 3.86
C ALA A 132 5.43 -21.58 3.30
N PRO A 133 5.16 -21.54 1.98
CA PRO A 133 4.31 -20.52 1.37
C PRO A 133 2.91 -20.40 2.03
N SER A 134 2.34 -21.51 2.49
CA SER A 134 1.07 -21.54 3.21
C SER A 134 1.12 -20.76 4.53
N THR A 135 2.24 -20.84 5.26
CA THR A 135 2.48 -20.07 6.47
C THR A 135 2.60 -18.58 6.16
N MET A 136 3.29 -18.22 5.07
CA MET A 136 3.37 -16.83 4.61
C MET A 136 1.98 -16.24 4.29
N TYR A 137 1.10 -16.99 3.61
CA TYR A 137 -0.27 -16.56 3.38
C TYR A 137 -1.05 -16.36 4.70
N LYS A 138 -0.92 -17.30 5.65
CA LYS A 138 -1.56 -17.21 6.96
C LYS A 138 -1.12 -15.97 7.74
N HIS A 139 0.16 -15.58 7.66
CA HIS A 139 0.65 -14.33 8.27
C HIS A 139 0.10 -13.07 7.59
N GLY A 140 -0.17 -13.12 6.29
CA GLY A 140 -0.82 -12.02 5.57
C GLY A 140 -2.23 -11.68 6.08
N ILE A 141 -2.97 -12.68 6.57
CA ILE A 141 -4.35 -12.49 7.07
C ILE A 141 -4.43 -11.47 8.22
N PRO A 142 -3.77 -11.68 9.39
CA PRO A 142 -3.81 -10.70 10.46
C PRO A 142 -3.15 -9.38 10.05
N LEU A 143 -2.08 -9.39 9.24
CA LEU A 143 -1.44 -8.18 8.75
C LEU A 143 -2.43 -7.27 8.00
N PHE A 144 -3.15 -7.79 7.01
CA PHE A 144 -4.08 -6.99 6.23
C PHE A 144 -5.32 -6.56 7.02
N ARG A 145 -5.74 -7.31 8.04
CA ARG A 145 -6.77 -6.87 8.99
C ARG A 145 -6.29 -5.71 9.86
N SER A 146 -5.07 -5.80 10.39
CA SER A 146 -4.46 -4.71 11.15
C SER A 146 -4.29 -3.47 10.28
N LEU A 147 -3.82 -3.61 9.05
CA LEU A 147 -3.68 -2.51 8.11
C LEU A 147 -5.02 -1.86 7.76
N TYR A 148 -6.05 -2.67 7.48
CA TYR A 148 -7.40 -2.18 7.20
C TYR A 148 -7.95 -1.33 8.35
N THR A 149 -7.71 -1.75 9.60
CA THR A 149 -8.12 -1.00 10.79
C THR A 149 -7.26 0.26 10.99
N LEU A 150 -5.94 0.15 10.84
CA LEU A 150 -5.01 1.28 10.97
C LEU A 150 -5.37 2.41 10.00
N LEU A 151 -5.65 2.07 8.75
CA LEU A 151 -6.04 3.04 7.73
C LEU A 151 -7.31 3.83 8.08
N ARG A 152 -8.12 3.36 9.04
CA ARG A 152 -9.37 4.00 9.50
C ARG A 152 -9.24 4.85 10.76
N ILE A 153 -8.06 4.87 11.35
CA ILE A 153 -7.76 5.69 12.53
C ILE A 153 -6.69 6.75 12.25
N LEU A 154 -5.99 6.64 11.12
CA LEU A 154 -5.03 7.65 10.68
C LEU A 154 -5.73 8.94 10.23
N PRO A 155 -5.06 10.11 10.34
CA PRO A 155 -5.68 11.41 10.06
C PRO A 155 -6.30 11.55 8.68
N ALA A 156 -5.74 10.89 7.65
CA ALA A 156 -6.25 10.99 6.28
C ALA A 156 -7.52 10.15 5.99
N TRP A 157 -8.11 9.50 7.00
CA TRP A 157 -9.37 8.75 6.87
C TRP A 157 -10.63 9.62 7.00
N LYS A 158 -10.51 10.85 7.50
CA LYS A 158 -11.63 11.76 7.73
C LYS A 158 -11.51 13.02 6.88
#